data_AF-A0A090AKJ7-F1
#
_entry.id   AF-A0A090AKJ7-F1
#
_cell.length_a   1.000
_cell.length_b   1.000
_cell.length_c   1.000
_cell.angle_alpha   90.00
_cell.angle_beta   90.00
_cell.angle_gamma   90.00
#
_symmetry.space_group_name_H-M   'P 1'
#
loop_
_entity.id
_entity.type
_entity.pdbx_description
1 polymer ?
#
loop_
_entity_poly.entity_id
_entity_poly.type
_entity_poly.pdbx_seq_one_letter_code
_entity_poly.pdbx_strand_id
1 'polypeptide(L)'
;MQSGVYIHFHDIFYPFEYPKKWIYSGIAWNEAYLLRAFLQYNNAFKIVFFNSFLIKFYEQKIREAMPLFLTKAGSIWIKKI
;
A
#
# COMPACT_ATOMS: atom_id res chain seq x y z
N MET A 1 16.54 13.78 2.49
CA MET A 1 16.62 12.30 2.37
C MET A 1 17.56 11.90 1.26
N GLN A 2 18.44 10.93 1.53
CA GLN A 2 19.34 10.33 0.54
C GLN A 2 18.54 9.53 -0.52
N SER A 3 19.07 9.40 -1.72
CA SER A 3 18.55 8.47 -2.73
C SER A 3 18.65 7.03 -2.21
N GLY A 4 17.73 6.17 -2.64
CA GLY A 4 17.74 4.75 -2.30
C GLY A 4 16.97 4.37 -1.03
N VAL A 5 16.45 5.34 -0.29
CA VAL A 5 15.74 5.12 0.98
C VAL A 5 14.36 4.49 0.74
N TYR A 6 14.05 3.44 1.52
CA TYR A 6 12.74 2.81 1.57
C TYR A 6 11.87 3.45 2.65
N ILE A 7 10.62 3.75 2.30
CA ILE A 7 9.66 4.42 3.18
C ILE A 7 8.42 3.53 3.25
N HIS A 8 7.98 3.25 4.47
CA HIS A 8 6.81 2.43 4.76
C HIS A 8 5.64 3.29 5.20
N PHE A 9 4.47 3.05 4.62
CA PHE A 9 3.19 3.59 5.08
C PHE A 9 2.29 2.44 5.50
N HIS A 10 1.82 2.48 6.75
CA HIS A 10 0.83 1.53 7.26
C HIS A 10 -0.58 1.91 6.82
N ASP A 11 -1.50 0.94 6.89
CA ASP A 11 -2.93 1.08 6.63
C ASP A 11 -3.31 1.66 5.25
N ILE A 12 -2.46 1.41 4.24
CA ILE A 12 -2.75 1.76 2.84
C ILE A 12 -3.22 0.50 2.11
N PHE A 13 -4.43 0.56 1.56
CA PHE A 13 -5.04 -0.53 0.81
C PHE A 13 -5.15 -0.17 -0.66
N TYR A 14 -4.99 -1.13 -1.56
CA TYR A 14 -5.16 -0.93 -2.99
C TYR A 14 -6.66 -0.81 -3.34
N PRO A 15 -7.09 0.14 -4.19
CA PRO A 15 -6.30 1.14 -4.93
C PRO A 15 -6.31 2.54 -4.26
N PHE A 16 -5.75 2.64 -3.05
CA PHE A 16 -5.78 3.81 -2.16
C PHE A 16 -7.18 4.16 -1.64
N GLU A 17 -7.90 3.15 -1.17
CA GLU A 17 -9.24 3.30 -0.61
C GLU A 17 -9.42 2.43 0.64
N TYR A 18 -10.11 2.95 1.66
CA TYR A 18 -10.32 2.23 2.90
C TYR A 18 -11.43 1.18 2.79
N PRO A 19 -11.41 0.12 3.61
CA PRO A 19 -12.51 -0.83 3.66
C PRO A 19 -13.84 -0.12 3.95
N LYS A 20 -14.90 -0.43 3.20
CA LYS A 20 -16.23 0.21 3.36
C LYS A 20 -16.72 0.24 4.80
N LYS A 21 -16.48 -0.84 5.56
CA LYS A 21 -16.85 -0.94 6.98
C LYS A 21 -16.23 0.17 7.84
N TRP A 22 -15.00 0.59 7.54
CA TRP A 22 -14.28 1.66 8.24
C TRP A 22 -14.90 3.01 7.91
N ILE A 23 -15.11 3.26 6.62
CA ILE A 23 -15.74 4.50 6.14
C ILE A 23 -17.12 4.68 6.77
N TYR A 24 -17.95 3.64 6.74
CA TYR A 24 -19.29 3.67 7.34
C TYR A 24 -19.29 3.71 8.87
N SER A 25 -18.20 3.32 9.53
CA SER A 25 -18.02 3.51 10.97
C SER A 25 -17.39 4.86 11.32
N GLY A 26 -17.25 5.78 10.37
CA GLY A 26 -16.68 7.12 10.58
C GLY A 26 -15.15 7.20 10.55
N ILE A 27 -14.46 6.12 10.21
CA ILE A 27 -13.00 6.12 10.01
C ILE A 27 -12.74 6.60 8.58
N ALA A 28 -12.42 7.88 8.46
CA ALA A 28 -12.13 8.57 7.20
C ALA A 28 -10.75 9.23 7.25
N TRP A 29 -9.71 8.39 7.34
CA TRP A 29 -8.32 8.83 7.28
C TRP A 29 -8.01 9.46 5.91
N ASN A 30 -7.10 10.42 5.88
CA ASN A 30 -6.74 11.15 4.65
C ASN A 30 -5.46 10.61 3.99
N GLU A 31 -4.71 9.78 4.71
CA GLU A 31 -3.37 9.34 4.40
C GLU A 31 -3.29 8.61 3.06
N ALA A 32 -4.23 7.70 2.78
CA ALA A 32 -4.27 6.98 1.51
C ALA A 32 -4.46 7.91 0.31
N TYR A 33 -5.32 8.92 0.44
CA TYR A 33 -5.62 9.86 -0.64
C TYR A 33 -4.46 10.85 -0.86
N LEU A 34 -3.86 11.35 0.22
CA LEU A 34 -2.69 12.22 0.15
C LEU A 34 -1.49 11.49 -0.46
N LEU A 35 -1.25 10.23 -0.07
CA LEU A 35 -0.19 9.44 -0.65
C LEU A 35 -0.43 9.17 -2.15
N ARG A 36 -1.67 8.86 -2.54
CA ARG A 36 -2.03 8.71 -3.95
C ARG A 36 -1.70 9.98 -4.73
N ALA A 37 -2.14 11.14 -4.24
CA ALA A 37 -1.88 12.43 -4.88
C ALA A 37 -0.37 12.73 -4.97
N PHE A 38 0.38 12.48 -3.89
CA PHE A 38 1.83 12.65 -3.86
C PHE A 38 2.57 11.78 -4.90
N LEU A 39 2.08 10.56 -5.15
CA LEU A 39 2.67 9.64 -6.11
C LEU A 39 2.25 9.94 -7.56
N GLN A 40 1.18 10.71 -7.79
CA GLN A 40 0.78 11.10 -9.14
C GLN A 40 1.83 12.01 -9.78
N TYR A 41 2.21 11.70 -11.02
CA TYR A 41 3.22 12.42 -11.79
C TYR A 41 4.58 12.56 -11.08
N ASN A 42 4.88 11.64 -10.16
CA ASN A 42 6.09 11.66 -9.37
C ASN A 42 7.19 10.79 -10.02
N ASN A 43 8.33 11.39 -10.34
CA ASN A 43 9.52 10.71 -10.87
C ASN A 43 10.61 10.47 -9.81
N ALA A 44 10.45 11.03 -8.61
CA ALA A 44 11.40 10.92 -7.50
C ALA A 44 11.11 9.73 -6.58
N PHE A 45 9.91 9.14 -6.66
CA PHE A 45 9.50 8.00 -5.84
C PHE A 45 8.85 6.92 -6.69
N LYS A 46 9.12 5.65 -6.35
CA LYS A 46 8.45 4.50 -6.96
C LYS A 46 7.85 3.58 -5.92
N ILE A 47 6.72 2.99 -6.23
CA ILE A 47 6.16 1.88 -5.45
C ILE A 47 7.02 0.64 -5.70
N VAL A 48 7.53 0.04 -4.63
CA VAL A 48 8.33 -1.20 -4.72
C VAL A 48 7.59 -2.40 -4.16
N PHE A 49 6.64 -2.19 -3.25
CA PHE A 49 5.83 -3.26 -2.67
C PHE A 49 4.49 -2.71 -2.21
N PHE A 50 3.40 -3.40 -2.53
CA PHE A 50 2.05 -2.99 -2.11
C PHE A 50 1.24 -4.23 -1.73
N ASN A 51 1.02 -4.44 -0.44
CA ASN A 51 0.58 -5.74 0.08
C ASN A 51 -0.76 -6.19 -0.47
N SER A 52 -1.76 -5.31 -0.36
CA SER A 52 -3.13 -5.59 -0.79
C SER A 52 -3.24 -5.72 -2.30
N PHE A 53 -2.37 -5.05 -3.08
CA PHE A 53 -2.24 -5.29 -4.52
C PHE A 53 -1.74 -6.71 -4.79
N LEU A 54 -0.66 -7.13 -4.12
CA LEU A 54 -0.09 -8.46 -4.32
C LEU A 54 -1.04 -9.58 -3.90
N ILE A 55 -1.73 -9.43 -2.76
CA ILE A 55 -2.76 -10.39 -2.34
C ILE A 55 -3.88 -10.45 -3.38
N LYS A 56 -4.35 -9.30 -3.89
CA LYS A 56 -5.48 -9.25 -4.83
C LYS A 56 -5.17 -9.86 -6.20
N PHE A 57 -3.97 -9.65 -6.73
CA PHE A 57 -3.64 -10.04 -8.10
C PHE A 57 -2.70 -11.24 -8.21
N TYR A 58 -2.02 -11.62 -7.12
CA TYR A 58 -1.04 -12.71 -7.09
C TYR A 58 -1.28 -13.66 -5.92
N GLU A 59 -2.53 -13.83 -5.48
CA GLU A 59 -2.90 -14.60 -4.30
C GLU A 59 -2.26 -15.99 -4.28
N GLN A 60 -2.34 -16.76 -5.37
CA GLN A 60 -1.80 -18.11 -5.44
C GLN A 60 -0.28 -18.14 -5.19
N LYS A 61 0.47 -17.25 -5.84
CA LYS A 61 1.92 -17.14 -5.65
C LYS A 61 2.28 -16.77 -4.21
N ILE A 62 1.50 -15.86 -3.62
CA ILE A 62 1.65 -15.48 -2.21
C ILE A 62 1.32 -16.66 -1.30
N ARG A 63 0.26 -17.42 -1.59
CA ARG A 63 -0.14 -18.60 -0.80
C ARG A 63 0.95 -19.67 -0.78
N GLU A 64 1.58 -19.90 -1.93
CA GLU A 64 2.64 -20.89 -2.08
C GLU A 64 3.95 -20.43 -1.42
N ALA A 65 4.35 -19.18 -1.62
CA ALA A 65 5.65 -18.68 -1.13
C ALA A 65 5.60 -18.13 0.30
N MET A 66 4.50 -17.50 0.70
CA MET A 66 4.37 -16.72 1.93
C MET A 66 2.93 -16.76 2.50
N PRO A 67 2.40 -17.93 2.90
CA PRO A 67 1.00 -18.09 3.28
C PRO A 67 0.55 -17.17 4.45
N LEU A 68 1.46 -16.85 5.38
CA LEU A 68 1.19 -15.92 6.49
C LEU A 68 0.96 -14.47 6.04
N PHE A 69 1.31 -14.12 4.82
CA PHE A 69 1.11 -12.79 4.25
C PHE A 69 -0.35 -12.52 3.89
N LEU A 70 -1.14 -13.57 3.62
CA LEU A 70 -2.54 -13.46 3.21
C LEU A 70 -3.45 -12.83 4.28
N THR A 71 -3.03 -12.85 5.54
CA THR A 71 -3.80 -12.30 6.67
C THR A 71 -3.36 -10.89 7.07
N LYS A 72 -2.38 -10.30 6.37
CA LYS A 72 -1.80 -9.00 6.74
C LYS A 72 -2.65 -7.83 6.25
N ALA A 73 -2.69 -6.77 7.07
CA ALA A 73 -3.36 -5.51 6.78
C ALA A 73 -2.68 -4.76 5.61
N GLY A 74 -3.36 -3.73 5.12
CA GLY A 74 -2.86 -2.89 4.03
C GLY A 74 -1.59 -2.16 4.43
N SER A 75 -0.56 -2.24 3.59
CA SER A 75 0.59 -1.35 3.67
C SER A 75 1.27 -1.21 2.31
N ILE A 76 2.08 -0.17 2.17
CA ILE A 76 2.81 0.14 0.95
C ILE A 76 4.23 0.59 1.28
N TRP A 77 5.18 0.12 0.47
CA TRP A 77 6.57 0.57 0.49
C TRP A 77 6.89 1.32 -0.78
N ILE A 78 7.44 2.51 -0.61
CA ILE A 78 7.96 3.32 -1.71
C ILE A 78 9.47 3.50 -1.54
N LYS A 79 10.18 3.70 -2.64
CA LYS A 79 11.61 4.00 -2.66
C LYS A 79 11.84 5.35 -3.28
N LYS A 80 12.63 6.19 -2.61
CA LYS A 80 13.18 7.42 -3.21
C LYS A 80 14.26 7.04 -4.23
N ILE A 81 14.11 7.53 -5.47
CA ILE A 81 15.08 7.36 -6.55
C ILE A 81 16.24 8.33 -6.38
#